data_AF-A0A355DMY7-F1
#
_entry.id   AF-A0A355DMY7-F1
#
_cell.length_a   1.000
_cell.length_b   1.000
_cell.length_c   1.000
_cell.angle_alpha   90.00
_cell.angle_beta   90.00
_cell.angle_gamma   90.00
#
_symmetry.space_group_name_H-M   'P 1'
#
loop_
_entity.id
_entity.type
_entity.pdbx_description
1 polymer ?
#
loop_
_entity_poly.entity_id
_entity_poly.type
_entity_poly.pdbx_seq_one_letter_code
_entity_poly.pdbx_strand_id
1 'polypeptide(L)'
;RESTAPTALCAVYEPTLCIILQGKKETLLGKETYHYGAAQYIVVTVDLPLSGLIVEATPDEPYLGVKLSLDATQLWDIIDQIQHSTDKKENSVRGFFVSDADVS
;
A
#
# COMPACT_ATOMS: atom_id res chain seq x y z
N ARG A 1 16.96 -14.56 -20.28
CA ARG A 1 16.88 -13.98 -18.92
C ARG A 1 16.84 -12.48 -19.10
N GLU A 2 15.67 -11.95 -19.44
CA GLU A 2 15.47 -10.50 -19.54
C GLU A 2 15.28 -10.00 -18.12
N SER A 3 16.35 -9.44 -17.56
CA SER A 3 16.31 -8.81 -16.24
C SER A 3 16.06 -7.33 -16.47
N THR A 4 14.81 -6.89 -16.39
CA THR A 4 14.50 -5.45 -16.35
C THR A 4 15.18 -4.86 -15.12
N ALA A 5 15.87 -3.73 -15.28
CA ALA A 5 16.49 -3.06 -14.14
C ALA A 5 15.40 -2.63 -13.14
N PRO A 6 15.62 -2.78 -11.83
CA PRO A 6 14.64 -2.37 -10.83
C PRO A 6 14.29 -0.88 -10.97
N THR A 7 13.01 -0.53 -10.95
CA THR A 7 12.55 0.86 -11.13
C THR A 7 12.36 1.55 -9.79
N ALA A 8 13.18 2.56 -9.51
CA ALA A 8 13.15 3.32 -8.26
C ALA A 8 12.05 4.38 -8.27
N LEU A 9 11.33 4.50 -7.15
CA LEU A 9 10.27 5.47 -6.93
C LEU A 9 10.52 6.16 -5.59
N CYS A 10 10.43 7.48 -5.55
CA CYS A 10 10.50 8.26 -4.31
C CYS A 10 9.44 9.35 -4.36
N ALA A 11 8.50 9.32 -3.43
CA ALA A 11 7.40 10.28 -3.37
C ALA A 11 6.81 10.34 -1.96
N VAL A 12 6.11 11.43 -1.66
CA VAL A 12 5.17 11.45 -0.53
C VAL A 12 3.90 10.75 -0.98
N TYR A 13 3.52 9.68 -0.26
CA TYR A 13 2.26 8.98 -0.50
C TYR A 13 1.20 9.60 0.37
N GLU A 14 0.16 10.13 -0.28
CA GLU A 14 -1.09 10.50 0.36
C GLU A 14 -1.83 9.26 0.86
N PRO A 15 -2.79 9.41 1.81
CA PRO A 15 -3.58 8.30 2.30
C PRO A 15 -4.19 7.48 1.17
N THR A 16 -3.93 6.18 1.15
CA THR A 16 -4.31 5.29 0.05
C THR A 16 -4.38 3.83 0.49
N LEU A 17 -5.32 3.09 -0.10
CA LEU A 17 -5.30 1.63 -0.15
C LEU A 17 -4.78 1.21 -1.52
N CYS A 18 -3.78 0.34 -1.56
CA CYS A 18 -3.25 -0.18 -2.83
C CYS A 18 -3.18 -1.70 -2.79
N ILE A 19 -3.85 -2.38 -3.72
CA ILE A 19 -3.86 -3.83 -3.86
C ILE A 19 -2.95 -4.21 -5.02
N ILE A 20 -2.03 -5.13 -4.80
CA ILE A 20 -1.10 -5.58 -5.85
C ILE A 20 -1.68 -6.81 -6.54
N LEU A 21 -1.81 -6.72 -7.85
CA LEU A 21 -2.35 -7.78 -8.71
C LEU A 21 -1.23 -8.59 -9.37
N GLN A 22 -0.09 -7.97 -9.65
CA GLN A 22 1.05 -8.65 -10.30
C GLN A 22 2.37 -7.97 -9.96
N GLY A 23 3.44 -8.77 -9.89
CA GLY A 23 4.79 -8.32 -9.56
C GLY A 23 5.03 -8.13 -8.06
N LYS A 24 6.21 -7.61 -7.72
CA LYS A 24 6.60 -7.32 -6.33
C LYS A 24 7.25 -5.96 -6.19
N LYS A 25 7.03 -5.34 -5.05
CA LYS A 25 7.58 -4.04 -4.68
C LYS A 25 8.21 -4.09 -3.30
N GLU A 26 9.34 -3.41 -3.19
CA GLU A 26 9.98 -3.05 -1.93
C GLU A 26 9.69 -1.58 -1.64
N THR A 27 9.35 -1.26 -0.38
CA THR A 27 9.11 0.12 0.06
C THR A 27 9.87 0.39 1.34
N LEU A 28 10.57 1.51 1.38
CA LEU A 28 11.30 2.01 2.52
C LEU A 28 10.53 3.15 3.17
N LEU A 29 10.33 3.02 4.47
CA LEU A 29 9.87 4.09 5.36
C LEU A 29 10.97 4.35 6.38
N GLY A 30 11.75 5.41 6.16
CA GLY A 30 12.95 5.68 6.95
C GLY A 30 13.97 4.54 6.82
N LYS A 31 14.14 3.74 7.88
CA LYS A 31 15.09 2.61 7.93
C LYS A 31 14.42 1.25 7.78
N GLU A 32 13.10 1.21 7.65
CA GLU A 32 12.32 -0.03 7.58
C GLU A 32 12.00 -0.36 6.14
N THR A 33 12.18 -1.63 5.76
CA THR A 33 11.85 -2.13 4.42
C THR A 33 10.65 -3.06 4.49
N TYR A 34 9.64 -2.77 3.70
CA TYR A 34 8.42 -3.53 3.53
C TYR A 34 8.43 -4.20 2.15
N HIS A 35 8.19 -5.50 2.11
CA HIS A 35 8.10 -6.28 0.87
C HIS A 35 6.66 -6.71 0.70
N TYR A 36 6.10 -6.49 -0.49
CA TYR A 36 4.76 -6.93 -0.81
C TYR A 36 4.61 -7.24 -2.30
N GLY A 37 3.70 -8.14 -2.63
CA GLY A 37 3.49 -8.63 -3.99
C GLY A 37 2.03 -8.97 -4.28
N ALA A 38 1.81 -9.70 -5.38
CA ALA A 38 0.48 -10.15 -5.77
C ALA A 38 -0.32 -10.76 -4.59
N ALA A 39 -1.62 -10.46 -4.54
CA ALA A 39 -2.53 -10.83 -3.44
C ALA A 39 -2.20 -10.20 -2.08
N GLN A 40 -1.43 -9.11 -2.05
CA GLN A 40 -1.23 -8.30 -0.86
C GLN A 40 -1.65 -6.86 -1.12
N TYR A 41 -2.05 -6.19 -0.05
CA TYR A 41 -2.40 -4.77 -0.10
C TYR A 41 -1.60 -3.99 0.94
N ILE A 42 -1.45 -2.69 0.64
CA ILE A 42 -0.93 -1.72 1.59
C ILE A 42 -1.99 -0.69 1.96
N VAL A 43 -1.91 -0.20 3.19
CA VAL A 43 -2.71 0.95 3.65
C VAL A 43 -1.75 2.03 4.12
N VAL A 44 -1.87 3.21 3.52
CA VAL A 44 -1.23 4.44 3.97
C VAL A 44 -2.32 5.32 4.57
N THR A 45 -2.16 5.74 5.83
CA THR A 45 -3.22 6.48 6.56
C THR A 45 -2.90 7.96 6.76
N VAL A 46 -1.65 8.36 6.51
CA VAL A 46 -1.15 9.75 6.62
C VAL A 46 -0.11 9.99 5.52
N ASP A 47 0.20 11.25 5.24
CA ASP A 47 1.27 11.58 4.30
C ASP A 47 2.62 11.02 4.78
N LEU A 48 3.18 10.09 4.01
CA LEU A 48 4.45 9.45 4.34
C LEU A 48 5.48 9.59 3.21
N PRO A 49 6.72 9.98 3.52
CA PRO A 49 7.82 9.94 2.56
C PRO A 49 8.24 8.48 2.35
N LEU A 50 7.93 7.94 1.18
CA LEU A 50 8.25 6.56 0.81
C LEU A 50 9.24 6.54 -0.35
N SER A 51 10.29 5.76 -0.18
CA SER A 51 11.13 5.30 -1.28
C SER A 51 10.76 3.87 -1.61
N GLY A 52 10.98 3.41 -2.83
CA GLY A 52 10.65 2.03 -3.17
C GLY A 52 11.21 1.60 -4.51
N LEU A 53 11.12 0.31 -4.74
CA LEU A 53 11.67 -0.36 -5.91
C LEU A 53 10.70 -1.42 -6.38
N ILE A 54 10.38 -1.42 -7.67
CA ILE A 54 9.74 -2.59 -8.29
C ILE A 54 10.84 -3.63 -8.49
N VAL A 55 10.75 -4.75 -7.76
CA VAL A 55 11.80 -5.78 -7.70
C VAL A 55 11.49 -6.99 -8.58
N GLU A 56 10.23 -7.22 -8.91
CA GLU A 56 9.81 -8.25 -9.85
C GLU A 56 8.79 -7.67 -10.84
N ALA A 57 9.24 -7.44 -12.07
CA ALA A 57 8.42 -7.08 -13.23
C ALA A 57 9.19 -7.33 -14.54
N THR A 58 8.50 -7.82 -15.56
CA THR A 58 8.99 -7.96 -16.94
C THR A 58 7.99 -7.33 -17.92
N PRO A 59 8.34 -7.16 -19.20
CA PRO A 59 7.37 -6.70 -20.20
C PRO A 59 6.15 -7.64 -20.33
N ASP A 60 6.35 -8.96 -20.19
CA ASP A 60 5.27 -9.95 -20.26
C ASP A 60 4.50 -10.06 -18.94
N GLU A 61 5.17 -9.81 -17.81
CA GLU A 61 4.60 -9.82 -16.46
C GLU A 61 4.87 -8.46 -15.75
N PRO A 62 4.16 -7.37 -16.14
CA PRO A 62 4.38 -6.06 -15.55
C PRO A 62 3.93 -5.98 -14.09
N TYR A 63 4.43 -4.99 -13.36
CA TYR A 63 3.91 -4.63 -12.05
C TYR A 63 2.54 -3.97 -12.19
N LEU A 64 1.51 -4.58 -11.57
CA LEU A 64 0.13 -4.11 -11.65
C LEU A 64 -0.46 -4.00 -10.25
N GLY A 65 -1.16 -2.90 -9.99
CA GLY A 65 -1.91 -2.71 -8.78
C GLY A 65 -3.07 -1.74 -8.96
N VAL A 66 -4.05 -1.84 -8.06
CA VAL A 66 -5.18 -0.94 -7.97
C VAL A 66 -4.96 -0.02 -6.80
N LYS A 67 -4.97 1.28 -7.05
CA LYS A 67 -4.81 2.32 -6.03
C LYS A 67 -6.14 3.03 -5.80
N LEU A 68 -6.62 3.03 -4.57
CA LEU A 68 -7.73 3.82 -4.08
C LEU A 68 -7.17 4.94 -3.20
N SER A 69 -7.31 6.19 -3.63
CA SER A 69 -6.98 7.33 -2.77
C SER A 69 -8.03 7.46 -1.67
N LEU A 70 -7.59 7.62 -0.43
CA LEU A 70 -8.44 7.77 0.73
C LEU A 70 -8.54 9.26 1.07
N ASP A 71 -9.61 9.90 0.60
CA ASP A 71 -9.90 11.27 1.00
C ASP A 71 -10.46 11.30 2.42
N ALA A 72 -9.89 12.15 3.27
CA ALA A 72 -10.28 12.22 4.68
C ALA A 72 -11.76 12.59 4.84
N THR A 73 -12.29 13.48 3.98
CA THR A 73 -13.70 13.91 4.05
C THR A 73 -14.63 12.73 3.73
N GLN A 74 -14.38 12.02 2.64
CA GLN A 74 -15.16 10.83 2.27
C GLN A 74 -15.04 9.71 3.30
N LEU A 75 -13.86 9.53 3.91
CA LEU A 75 -13.67 8.58 4.99
C LEU A 75 -14.53 8.91 6.22
N TRP A 76 -14.66 10.19 6.58
CA TRP A 76 -15.53 10.60 7.69
C TRP A 76 -16.99 10.25 7.43
N ASP A 77 -17.49 10.49 6.22
CA ASP A 77 -18.87 10.13 5.85
C ASP A 77 -19.11 8.62 5.92
N ILE A 78 -18.12 7.82 5.51
CA ILE A 78 -18.17 6.36 5.59
C ILE A 78 -18.12 5.90 7.05
N ILE A 79 -17.24 6.48 7.87
CA ILE A 79 -17.13 6.16 9.29
C ILE A 79 -18.45 6.46 10.01
N ASP A 80 -19.06 7.62 9.75
CA ASP A 80 -20.36 8.01 10.33
C ASP A 80 -21.46 7.00 9.97
N GLN A 81 -21.48 6.50 8.73
CA GLN A 81 -22.41 5.45 8.29
C GLN A 81 -22.13 4.06 8.89
N ILE A 82 -20.86 3.76 9.20
CA ILE A 82 -20.42 2.46 9.75
C ILE A 82 -20.59 2.39 11.26
N GLN A 83 -20.80 3.50 11.97
CA GLN A 83 -20.89 3.57 13.44
C GLN A 83 -22.08 2.79 14.04
N HIS A 84 -21.93 1.47 14.09
CA HIS A 84 -22.51 0.52 15.03
C HIS A 84 -21.40 -0.48 15.40
N SER A 85 -20.69 -0.22 16.51
CA SER A 85 -19.58 -1.00 17.14
C SER A 85 -18.19 -0.88 16.44
N THR A 86 -17.04 -0.66 17.09
CA THR A 86 -16.58 -0.76 18.49
C THR A 86 -15.41 0.22 18.70
N ASP A 87 -15.35 0.82 19.90
CA ASP A 87 -14.15 1.46 20.44
C ASP A 87 -13.09 0.41 20.79
N LYS A 88 -11.93 0.47 20.13
CA LYS A 88 -10.68 -0.06 20.70
C LYS A 88 -9.54 0.87 20.31
N LYS A 89 -9.13 1.73 21.26
CA LYS A 89 -7.89 2.51 21.14
C LYS A 89 -6.71 1.56 21.22
N GLU A 90 -6.12 1.24 20.07
CA GLU A 90 -4.79 0.66 20.00
C GLU A 90 -3.74 1.77 19.87
N ASN A 91 -2.65 1.62 20.63
CA ASN A 91 -1.55 2.59 20.69
C ASN A 91 -0.74 2.61 19.38
N SER A 92 -0.32 3.82 18.99
CA SER A 92 0.62 4.13 17.91
C SER A 92 0.47 3.26 16.65
N VAL A 93 -0.63 3.49 15.94
CA VAL A 93 -0.87 2.96 14.59
C VAL A 93 0.20 3.56 13.66
N ARG A 94 1.07 2.73 13.07
CA ARG A 94 2.02 3.17 12.03
C ARG A 94 1.23 3.73 10.84
N GLY A 95 1.78 4.71 10.12
CA GLY A 95 1.08 5.26 8.96
C GLY A 95 1.07 4.34 7.72
N PHE A 96 1.73 3.18 7.78
CA PHE A 96 1.94 2.24 6.67
C PHE A 96 1.73 0.80 7.15
N PHE A 97 0.86 0.06 6.46
CA PHE A 97 0.54 -1.34 6.74
C PHE A 97 0.63 -2.20 5.49
N VAL A 98 0.92 -3.48 5.67
CA VAL A 98 0.88 -4.53 4.64
C VAL A 98 0.06 -5.69 5.17
N SER A 99 -0.83 -6.25 4.36
CA SER A 99 -1.60 -7.45 4.71
C SER A 99 -1.99 -8.22 3.44
N ASP A 100 -2.38 -9.48 3.61
CA ASP A 100 -2.87 -10.33 2.52
C ASP A 100 -4.30 -9.95 2.14
N ALA A 101 -4.59 -9.91 0.83
CA ALA A 101 -5.93 -9.76 0.29
C ALA A 101 -6.60 -11.13 0.23
N ASP A 102 -7.87 -11.20 0.64
CA ASP A 102 -8.67 -12.41 0.46
C ASP A 102 -8.95 -12.63 -1.03
N VAL A 103 -8.71 -13.85 -1.51
CA VAL A 103 -8.84 -14.24 -2.93
C VAL A 103 -9.91 -15.33 -3.12
N SER A 104 -10.75 -15.55 -2.10
CA SER A 104 -11.77 -16.60 -2.09
C SER A 104 -12.96 -16.37 -3.02
#